data_AF-A0A352N8K8-F1
#
_entry.id   AF-A0A352N8K8-F1
#
_cell.length_a   1.000
_cell.length_b   1.000
_cell.length_c   1.000
_cell.angle_alpha   90.00
_cell.angle_beta   90.00
_cell.angle_gamma   90.00
#
_symmetry.space_group_name_H-M   'P 1'
#
loop_
_entity.id
_entity.type
_entity.pdbx_description
1 polymer ?
#
loop_
_entity_poly.entity_id
_entity_poly.type
_entity_poly.pdbx_seq_one_letter_code
_entity_poly.pdbx_strand_id
1 'polypeptide(L)'
;MSERKGGITDAYRLFLQYALFITNLPMQYDVGMLFVLYRIRWRIELVFKTWKSILAIHKIRSAKSERVMCEVYGKLILAALSSMMCAAAEAYLDGAVISLHRAMRHLRVVAVSWALSIMDGLLSHARFLNKLKQDIARLCRKRSQKNKKTIEQLLKETLFPNKKRIHGSIRNS
;
A
#
# COMPACT_ATOMS: atom_id res chain seq x y z
N MET A 1 51.95 -8.89 8.31
CA MET A 1 50.89 -9.89 8.55
C MET A 1 49.65 -9.13 9.02
N SER A 2 48.58 -9.04 8.22
CA SER A 2 47.36 -8.32 8.59
C SER A 2 46.20 -9.31 8.64
N GLU A 3 45.73 -9.62 9.85
CA GLU A 3 44.56 -10.46 10.10
C GLU A 3 43.29 -9.76 9.60
N ARG A 4 42.66 -10.31 8.56
CA ARG A 4 41.33 -9.87 8.12
C ARG A 4 40.28 -10.38 9.12
N LYS A 5 39.80 -9.46 9.97
CA LYS A 5 38.64 -9.62 10.85
C LYS A 5 37.37 -9.99 10.06
N GLY A 6 36.59 -10.94 10.58
CA GLY A 6 35.13 -11.00 10.36
C GLY A 6 34.59 -11.94 9.27
N GLY A 7 35.08 -13.17 9.17
CA GLY A 7 34.44 -14.20 8.33
C GLY A 7 33.12 -14.68 8.93
N ILE A 8 32.02 -14.51 8.21
CA ILE A 8 30.72 -15.13 8.52
C ILE A 8 30.91 -16.66 8.68
N THR A 9 30.55 -17.19 9.85
CA THR A 9 30.64 -18.63 10.19
C THR A 9 29.76 -19.48 9.28
N ASP A 10 30.18 -20.71 8.97
CA ASP A 10 29.44 -21.61 8.08
C ASP A 10 28.03 -21.94 8.58
N ALA A 11 27.84 -22.02 9.91
CA ALA A 11 26.51 -22.14 10.51
C ALA A 11 25.59 -20.94 10.19
N TYR A 12 26.14 -19.72 10.18
CA TYR A 12 25.39 -18.52 9.81
C TYR A 12 25.09 -18.49 8.31
N ARG A 13 26.00 -18.99 7.45
CA ARG A 13 25.71 -19.16 6.01
C ARG A 13 24.58 -20.14 5.76
N LEU A 14 24.53 -21.23 6.51
CA LEU A 14 23.46 -22.22 6.42
C LEU A 14 22.12 -21.59 6.85
N PHE A 15 22.13 -20.84 7.96
CA PHE A 15 20.93 -20.15 8.46
C PHE A 15 20.36 -19.13 7.47
N LEU A 16 21.21 -18.40 6.75
CA LEU A 16 20.78 -17.43 5.72
C LEU A 16 19.99 -18.06 4.54
N GLN A 17 20.02 -19.39 4.39
CA GLN A 17 19.25 -20.12 3.38
C GLN A 17 17.81 -20.43 3.84
N TYR A 18 17.51 -20.25 5.12
CA TYR A 18 16.20 -20.56 5.70
C TYR A 18 15.44 -19.28 6.06
N ALA A 19 14.11 -19.32 5.91
CA ALA A 19 13.21 -18.30 6.41
C ALA A 19 12.35 -18.89 7.53
N LEU A 20 12.56 -18.40 8.75
CA LEU A 20 11.75 -18.78 9.91
C LEU A 20 10.51 -17.89 10.01
N PHE A 21 9.33 -18.50 10.02
CA PHE A 21 8.06 -17.81 10.26
C PHE A 21 7.47 -18.27 11.59
N ILE A 22 7.24 -17.32 12.50
CA ILE A 22 6.55 -17.56 13.76
C ILE A 22 5.15 -16.96 13.63
N THR A 23 4.12 -17.78 13.83
CA THR A 23 2.73 -17.35 13.65
C THR A 23 1.80 -18.04 14.64
N ASN A 24 0.74 -17.33 15.03
CA ASN A 24 -0.38 -17.85 15.82
C ASN A 24 -1.55 -18.31 14.94
N LEU A 25 -1.34 -18.46 13.62
CA LEU A 25 -2.37 -18.93 12.72
C LEU A 25 -2.71 -20.41 12.99
N PRO A 26 -3.99 -20.80 12.91
CA PRO A 26 -4.41 -22.19 13.06
C PRO A 26 -3.87 -23.06 11.92
N MET A 27 -3.72 -24.37 12.17
CA MET A 27 -3.13 -25.34 11.23
C MET A 27 -3.85 -25.47 9.87
N GLN A 28 -5.07 -24.91 9.74
CA GLN A 28 -5.82 -24.86 8.49
C GLN A 28 -5.17 -23.99 7.39
N TYR A 29 -4.19 -23.14 7.74
CA TYR A 29 -3.45 -22.31 6.80
C TYR A 29 -2.18 -23.02 6.35
N ASP A 30 -2.10 -23.36 5.07
CA ASP A 30 -0.91 -23.93 4.47
C ASP A 30 0.26 -22.91 4.42
N VAL A 31 1.48 -23.43 4.36
CA VAL A 31 2.72 -22.65 4.23
C VAL A 31 2.67 -21.70 3.03
N GLY A 32 2.07 -22.13 1.91
CA GLY A 32 1.87 -21.27 0.74
C GLY A 32 1.02 -20.02 1.04
N MET A 33 -0.01 -20.16 1.88
CA MET A 33 -0.85 -19.03 2.32
C MET A 33 -0.08 -18.10 3.26
N LEU A 34 0.72 -18.66 4.16
CA LEU A 34 1.58 -17.90 5.07
C LEU A 34 2.56 -17.00 4.31
N PHE A 35 3.16 -17.52 3.22
CA PHE A 35 4.01 -16.70 2.34
C PHE A 35 3.24 -15.54 1.68
N VAL A 36 2.01 -15.78 1.21
CA VAL A 36 1.17 -14.72 0.62
C VAL A 36 0.82 -13.65 1.65
N LEU A 37 0.46 -14.06 2.87
CA LEU A 37 0.24 -13.16 4.01
C LEU A 37 1.49 -12.34 4.32
N TYR A 38 2.66 -12.96 4.38
CA TYR A 38 3.90 -12.25 4.66
C TYR A 38 4.28 -11.24 3.56
N ARG A 39 3.79 -11.39 2.33
CA ARG A 39 3.94 -10.38 1.27
C ARG A 39 3.19 -9.09 1.57
N ILE A 40 2.20 -9.07 2.48
CA ILE A 40 1.59 -7.83 2.97
C ILE A 40 2.64 -6.91 3.61
N ARG A 41 3.61 -7.48 4.33
CA ARG A 41 4.69 -6.71 4.96
C ARG A 41 5.40 -5.81 3.94
N TRP A 42 5.69 -6.35 2.76
CA TRP A 42 6.27 -5.58 1.65
C TRP A 42 5.32 -4.50 1.11
N ARG A 43 4.01 -4.76 1.07
CA ARG A 43 3.04 -3.76 0.64
C ARG A 43 3.00 -2.58 1.59
N ILE A 44 2.98 -2.84 2.89
CA ILE A 44 3.03 -1.82 3.93
C ILE A 44 4.31 -0.98 3.77
N GLU A 45 5.46 -1.62 3.56
CA GLU A 45 6.73 -0.92 3.35
C GLU A 45 6.70 -0.02 2.12
N LEU A 46 6.12 -0.48 0.99
CA LEU A 46 5.97 0.33 -0.22
C LEU A 46 5.05 1.54 -0.02
N VAL A 47 3.97 1.38 0.74
CA VAL A 47 3.07 2.48 1.12
C VAL A 47 3.85 3.51 1.95
N PHE A 48 4.57 3.08 2.98
CA PHE A 48 5.40 3.98 3.80
C PHE A 48 6.53 4.64 3.01
N LYS A 49 7.18 3.92 2.08
CA LYS A 49 8.17 4.51 1.16
C LYS A 49 7.54 5.61 0.32
N THR A 50 6.32 5.39 -0.17
CA THR A 50 5.58 6.39 -0.94
C THR A 50 5.25 7.62 -0.09
N TRP A 51 4.79 7.43 1.15
CA TRP A 51 4.52 8.55 2.06
C TRP A 51 5.79 9.32 2.41
N LYS A 52 6.90 8.63 2.68
CA LYS A 52 8.19 9.28 2.94
C LYS A 52 8.67 10.06 1.72
N SER A 53 8.55 9.52 0.51
CA SER A 53 8.99 10.18 -0.72
C SER A 53 8.11 11.38 -1.10
N ILE A 54 6.79 11.19 -1.12
CA ILE A 54 5.85 12.20 -1.65
C ILE A 54 5.40 13.18 -0.57
N LEU A 55 5.10 12.71 0.64
CA LEU A 55 4.58 13.56 1.71
C LEU A 55 5.70 14.09 2.61
N ALA A 56 6.93 13.58 2.44
CA ALA A 56 8.07 13.92 3.29
C ALA A 56 7.71 13.81 4.79
N ILE A 57 6.97 12.76 5.18
CA ILE A 57 6.49 12.59 6.56
C ILE A 57 7.63 12.46 7.58
N HIS A 58 8.81 12.03 7.12
CA HIS A 58 10.04 11.92 7.91
C HIS A 58 10.79 13.26 8.07
N LYS A 59 10.40 14.30 7.33
CA LYS A 59 10.98 15.64 7.44
C LYS A 59 9.93 16.54 8.07
N ILE A 60 10.22 17.02 9.26
CA ILE A 60 9.37 17.95 9.99
C ILE A 60 10.19 19.22 10.17
N ARG A 61 9.64 20.35 9.73
CA ARG A 61 10.38 21.62 9.74
C ARG A 61 10.15 22.43 11.02
N SER A 62 9.12 22.12 11.78
CA SER A 62 8.77 22.88 12.98
C SER A 62 9.46 22.32 14.23
N ALA A 63 9.92 23.22 15.11
CA ALA A 63 10.45 22.86 16.42
C ALA A 63 9.36 22.88 17.52
N LYS A 64 8.24 23.58 17.31
CA LYS A 64 7.14 23.67 18.27
C LYS A 64 6.25 22.44 18.18
N SER A 65 6.06 21.73 19.29
CA SER A 65 5.31 20.46 19.37
C SER A 65 3.93 20.51 18.70
N GLU A 66 3.14 21.56 18.95
CA GLU A 66 1.80 21.72 18.35
C GLU A 66 1.84 21.76 16.81
N ARG A 67 2.82 22.48 16.24
CA ARG A 67 2.98 22.61 14.79
C ARG A 67 3.49 21.32 14.17
N VAL A 68 4.33 20.58 14.89
CA VAL A 68 4.79 19.24 14.51
C VAL A 68 3.60 18.30 14.38
N MET A 69 2.74 18.24 15.40
CA MET A 69 1.55 17.39 15.38
C MET A 69 0.60 17.76 14.23
N CYS A 70 0.33 19.05 14.04
CA CYS A 70 -0.48 19.53 12.92
C CYS A 70 0.10 19.14 11.56
N GLU A 71 1.42 19.28 11.35
CA GLU A 71 2.08 18.89 10.10
C GLU A 71 1.97 17.38 9.85
N VAL A 72 2.15 16.55 10.89
CA VAL A 72 2.02 15.09 10.79
C VAL A 72 0.58 14.70 10.45
N TYR A 73 -0.41 15.24 11.18
CA TYR A 73 -1.82 14.95 10.90
C TYR A 73 -2.23 15.39 9.50
N GLY A 74 -1.84 16.59 9.05
CA GLY A 74 -2.13 17.06 7.71
C GLY A 74 -1.58 16.13 6.63
N LYS A 75 -0.34 15.64 6.80
CA LYS A 75 0.25 14.63 5.90
C LYS A 75 -0.50 13.30 5.94
N LEU A 76 -0.92 12.82 7.11
CA LEU A 76 -1.68 11.58 7.26
C LEU A 76 -3.07 11.69 6.63
N ILE A 77 -3.77 12.81 6.83
CA ILE A 77 -5.06 13.09 6.20
C ILE A 77 -4.91 13.08 4.68
N LEU A 78 -3.87 13.73 4.14
CA LEU A 78 -3.61 13.71 2.70
C LEU A 78 -3.33 12.29 2.17
N ALA A 79 -2.61 11.47 2.93
CA ALA A 79 -2.36 10.06 2.59
C ALA A 79 -3.65 9.24 2.54
N ALA A 80 -4.52 9.42 3.54
CA ALA A 80 -5.82 8.75 3.61
C ALA A 80 -6.73 9.17 2.46
N LEU A 81 -6.85 10.48 2.20
CA LEU A 81 -7.61 11.04 1.08
C LEU A 81 -7.13 10.46 -0.26
N SER A 82 -5.82 10.45 -0.49
CA SER A 82 -5.24 9.87 -1.71
C SER A 82 -5.64 8.40 -1.90
N SER A 83 -5.63 7.63 -0.81
CA SER A 83 -5.98 6.21 -0.83
C SER A 83 -7.46 5.98 -1.11
N MET A 84 -8.34 6.77 -0.48
CA MET A 84 -9.78 6.74 -0.74
C MET A 84 -10.13 7.14 -2.17
N MET A 85 -9.46 8.15 -2.70
CA MET A 85 -9.65 8.60 -4.08
C MET A 85 -9.20 7.56 -5.10
N CYS A 86 -8.10 6.85 -4.84
CA CYS A 86 -7.72 5.69 -5.64
C CYS A 86 -8.82 4.63 -5.63
N ALA A 87 -9.28 4.21 -4.45
CA ALA A 87 -10.34 3.19 -4.34
C ALA A 87 -11.63 3.62 -5.06
N ALA A 88 -12.04 4.88 -4.92
CA ALA A 88 -13.22 5.42 -5.60
C ALA A 88 -13.05 5.45 -7.13
N ALA A 89 -11.87 5.80 -7.61
CA ALA A 89 -11.58 5.81 -9.04
C ALA A 89 -11.44 4.39 -9.62
N GLU A 90 -10.94 3.41 -8.86
CA GLU A 90 -10.92 1.99 -9.23
C GLU A 90 -12.34 1.42 -9.36
N ALA A 91 -13.22 1.77 -8.43
CA ALA A 91 -14.64 1.41 -8.47
C ALA A 91 -15.37 2.03 -9.67
N TYR A 92 -15.01 3.26 -10.04
CA TYR A 92 -15.60 3.95 -11.20
C TYR A 92 -15.12 3.41 -12.56
N LEU A 93 -13.94 2.76 -12.61
CA LEU A 93 -13.31 2.29 -13.84
C LEU A 93 -13.37 0.76 -14.01
N ASP A 94 -14.36 0.10 -13.41
CA ASP A 94 -14.59 -1.35 -13.51
C ASP A 94 -13.32 -2.19 -13.31
N GLY A 95 -12.56 -1.90 -12.24
CA GLY A 95 -11.41 -2.73 -11.84
C GLY A 95 -10.07 -2.36 -12.47
N ALA A 96 -9.96 -1.19 -13.11
CA ALA A 96 -8.66 -0.66 -13.50
C ALA A 96 -7.82 -0.29 -12.27
N VAL A 97 -6.72 -1.01 -12.02
CA VAL A 97 -5.83 -0.74 -10.87
C VAL A 97 -5.15 0.63 -11.00
N ILE A 98 -5.20 1.42 -9.93
CA ILE A 98 -4.63 2.78 -9.90
C ILE A 98 -3.32 2.78 -9.10
N SER A 99 -2.35 3.55 -9.58
CA SER A 99 -1.09 3.75 -8.87
C SER A 99 -1.25 4.82 -7.79
N LEU A 100 -1.29 4.37 -6.52
CA LEU A 100 -1.31 5.24 -5.35
C LEU A 100 -0.20 6.30 -5.37
N HIS A 101 1.00 5.95 -5.85
CA HIS A 101 2.11 6.90 -5.99
C HIS A 101 1.78 8.04 -6.97
N ARG A 102 1.20 7.73 -8.14
CA ARG A 102 0.84 8.77 -9.13
C ARG A 102 -0.29 9.65 -8.60
N ALA A 103 -1.28 9.04 -7.96
CA ALA A 103 -2.41 9.76 -7.37
C ALA A 103 -1.94 10.72 -6.28
N MET A 104 -1.10 10.26 -5.34
CA MET A 104 -0.51 11.12 -4.31
C MET A 104 0.33 12.25 -4.91
N ARG A 105 1.14 11.97 -5.96
CA ARG A 105 1.94 13.01 -6.62
C ARG A 105 1.04 14.07 -7.25
N HIS A 106 -0.01 13.65 -7.94
CA HIS A 106 -0.96 14.57 -8.57
C HIS A 106 -1.72 15.38 -7.51
N LEU A 107 -2.22 14.72 -6.46
CA LEU A 107 -2.94 15.39 -5.36
C LEU A 107 -2.06 16.44 -4.67
N ARG A 108 -0.78 16.15 -4.46
CA ARG A 108 0.18 17.12 -3.92
C ARG A 108 0.35 18.35 -4.81
N VAL A 109 0.38 18.18 -6.13
CA VAL A 109 0.50 19.30 -7.09
C VAL A 109 -0.75 20.18 -7.07
N VAL A 110 -1.93 19.56 -7.01
CA VAL A 110 -3.20 20.29 -7.06
C VAL A 110 -3.70 20.75 -5.68
N ALA A 111 -3.01 20.42 -4.59
CA ALA A 111 -3.44 20.68 -3.21
C ALA A 111 -3.71 22.18 -2.95
N VAL A 112 -2.87 23.08 -3.47
CA VAL A 112 -3.07 24.53 -3.31
C VAL A 112 -4.30 24.99 -4.07
N SER A 113 -4.46 24.55 -5.32
CA SER A 113 -5.66 24.83 -6.12
C SER A 113 -6.92 24.30 -5.44
N TRP A 114 -6.83 23.14 -4.80
CA TRP A 114 -7.94 22.54 -4.09
C TRP A 114 -8.34 23.39 -2.88
N ALA A 115 -7.37 23.83 -2.08
CA ALA A 115 -7.62 24.70 -0.94
C ALA A 115 -8.27 26.02 -1.37
N LEU A 116 -7.79 26.63 -2.46
CA LEU A 116 -8.42 27.82 -3.06
C LEU A 116 -9.86 27.53 -3.50
N SER A 117 -10.13 26.40 -4.16
CA SER A 117 -11.49 26.01 -4.57
C SER A 117 -12.43 25.72 -3.40
N ILE A 118 -11.92 25.33 -2.23
CA ILE A 118 -12.72 25.20 -1.00
C ILE A 118 -13.12 26.58 -0.50
N MET A 119 -12.20 27.54 -0.51
CA MET A 119 -12.46 28.91 -0.03
C MET A 119 -13.38 29.70 -0.96
N ASP A 120 -13.35 29.42 -2.27
CA ASP A 120 -14.17 30.07 -3.30
C ASP A 120 -15.66 29.63 -3.28
N GLY A 121 -15.99 28.55 -2.55
CA GLY A 121 -17.35 28.10 -2.31
C GLY A 121 -17.69 26.73 -2.91
N LEU A 122 -18.90 26.25 -2.58
CA LEU A 122 -19.31 24.85 -2.79
C LEU A 122 -19.32 24.42 -4.27
N LEU A 123 -19.73 25.29 -5.18
CA LEU A 123 -19.80 24.98 -6.62
C LEU A 123 -18.41 24.84 -7.26
N SER A 124 -17.47 25.71 -6.89
CA SER A 124 -16.08 25.63 -7.36
C SER A 124 -15.39 24.38 -6.81
N HIS A 125 -15.66 24.02 -5.55
CA HIS A 125 -15.19 22.77 -4.97
C HIS A 125 -15.75 21.54 -5.71
N ALA A 126 -17.05 21.49 -5.98
CA ALA A 126 -17.67 20.36 -6.70
C ALA A 126 -17.10 20.18 -8.11
N ARG A 127 -16.89 21.29 -8.85
CA ARG A 127 -16.24 21.25 -10.17
C ARG A 127 -14.81 20.73 -10.08
N PHE A 128 -14.05 21.18 -9.10
CA PHE A 128 -12.69 20.72 -8.87
C PHE A 128 -12.64 19.22 -8.57
N LEU A 129 -13.53 18.71 -7.69
CA LEU A 129 -13.61 17.29 -7.39
C LEU A 129 -13.93 16.44 -8.63
N ASN A 130 -14.86 16.90 -9.47
CA ASN A 130 -15.18 16.20 -10.72
C ASN A 130 -13.98 16.16 -11.68
N LYS A 131 -13.25 17.27 -11.83
CA LYS A 131 -12.03 17.31 -12.63
C LYS A 131 -10.96 16.38 -12.07
N LEU A 132 -10.73 16.44 -10.77
CA LEU A 132 -9.76 15.61 -10.06
C LEU A 132 -10.05 14.11 -10.21
N LYS A 133 -11.32 13.72 -10.15
CA LYS A 133 -11.75 12.33 -10.41
C LYS A 133 -11.36 11.90 -11.82
N GLN A 134 -11.61 12.74 -12.83
CA GLN A 134 -11.24 12.46 -14.23
C GLN A 134 -9.72 12.39 -14.43
N ASP A 135 -8.98 13.31 -13.82
CA ASP A 135 -7.52 13.37 -13.94
C ASP A 135 -6.85 12.14 -13.31
N ILE A 136 -7.31 11.72 -12.13
CA ILE A 136 -6.82 10.49 -11.48
C ILE A 136 -7.14 9.27 -12.33
N ALA A 137 -8.36 9.17 -12.87
CA ALA A 137 -8.76 8.08 -13.75
C ALA A 137 -7.87 7.97 -15.00
N ARG A 138 -7.47 9.10 -15.58
CA ARG A 138 -6.63 9.16 -16.79
C ARG A 138 -5.15 8.95 -16.50
N LEU A 139 -4.58 9.69 -15.55
CA LEU A 139 -3.13 9.80 -15.34
C LEU A 139 -2.58 8.69 -14.42
N CYS A 140 -3.41 8.19 -13.50
CA CYS A 140 -2.96 7.29 -12.45
C CYS A 140 -3.22 5.81 -12.76
N ARG A 141 -3.82 5.50 -13.91
CA ARG A 141 -4.07 4.12 -14.35
C ARG A 141 -2.76 3.35 -14.46
N LYS A 142 -2.69 2.20 -13.78
CA LYS A 142 -1.57 1.27 -13.90
C LYS A 142 -1.79 0.42 -15.15
N ARG A 143 -0.72 0.19 -15.92
CA ARG A 143 -0.78 -0.74 -17.06
C ARG A 143 -1.05 -2.15 -16.52
N SER A 144 -2.16 -2.75 -16.94
CA SER A 144 -2.49 -4.12 -16.54
C SER A 144 -1.46 -5.09 -17.13
N GLN A 145 -0.78 -5.87 -16.29
CA GLN A 145 -0.04 -7.04 -16.75
C GLN A 145 -1.04 -8.20 -16.80
N LYS A 146 -1.42 -8.60 -18.03
CA LYS A 146 -2.46 -9.62 -18.31
C LYS A 146 -2.31 -10.94 -17.52
N ASN A 147 -1.11 -11.27 -17.03
CA ASN A 147 -0.82 -12.59 -16.44
C ASN A 147 -0.40 -12.58 -14.95
N LYS A 148 -0.53 -11.47 -14.21
CA LYS A 148 -0.08 -11.43 -12.80
C LYS A 148 -1.19 -10.99 -11.86
N LYS A 149 -1.71 -11.95 -11.07
CA LYS A 149 -2.67 -11.66 -9.99
C LYS A 149 -2.07 -10.63 -9.03
N THR A 150 -2.88 -9.63 -8.66
CA THR A 150 -2.47 -8.61 -7.68
C THR A 150 -2.40 -9.25 -6.29
N ILE A 151 -1.51 -8.75 -5.42
CA ILE A 151 -1.39 -9.24 -4.04
C ILE A 151 -2.75 -9.19 -3.31
N GLU A 152 -3.55 -8.15 -3.54
CA GLU A 152 -4.90 -8.04 -2.96
C GLU A 152 -5.87 -9.14 -3.43
N GLN A 153 -5.77 -9.57 -4.69
CA GLN A 153 -6.56 -10.68 -5.21
C GLN A 153 -6.11 -12.00 -4.58
N LEU A 154 -4.79 -12.22 -4.48
CA LEU A 154 -4.21 -13.38 -3.80
C LEU A 154 -4.58 -13.42 -2.31
N LEU A 155 -4.66 -12.26 -1.65
CA LEU A 155 -5.08 -12.14 -0.26
C LEU A 155 -6.55 -12.42 -0.07
N LYS A 156 -7.43 -11.90 -0.94
CA LYS A 156 -8.86 -12.23 -0.89
C LYS A 156 -9.09 -13.74 -1.05
N GLU A 157 -8.37 -14.38 -1.98
CA GLU A 157 -8.43 -15.82 -2.19
C GLU A 157 -7.91 -16.64 -1.00
N THR A 158 -6.88 -16.16 -0.29
CA THR A 158 -6.26 -16.87 0.85
C THR A 158 -6.94 -16.63 2.20
N LEU A 159 -7.45 -15.42 2.45
CA LEU A 159 -8.14 -15.07 3.71
C LEU A 159 -9.60 -15.49 3.73
N PHE A 160 -10.26 -15.48 2.56
CA PHE A 160 -11.65 -15.92 2.40
C PHE A 160 -11.71 -17.06 1.39
N PRO A 161 -11.12 -18.23 1.71
CA PRO A 161 -11.21 -19.39 0.84
C PRO A 161 -12.69 -19.73 0.68
N ASN A 162 -13.16 -19.72 -0.56
CA ASN A 162 -14.53 -20.08 -0.89
C ASN A 162 -14.82 -21.47 -0.27
N LYS A 163 -15.83 -21.57 0.62
CA LYS A 163 -16.14 -22.74 1.49
C LYS A 163 -16.26 -24.09 0.74
N LYS A 164 -16.23 -24.11 -0.59
CA LYS A 164 -16.30 -25.30 -1.43
C LYS A 164 -15.04 -26.19 -1.43
N ARG A 165 -13.88 -25.75 -0.92
CA ARG A 165 -12.66 -26.58 -0.88
C ARG A 165 -12.49 -27.46 0.35
N ILE A 166 -13.29 -27.26 1.41
CA ILE A 166 -13.03 -27.88 2.72
C ILE A 166 -13.71 -29.25 2.90
N HIS A 167 -14.56 -29.69 1.97
CA HIS A 167 -15.31 -30.97 2.07
C HIS A 167 -14.80 -32.07 1.12
N GLY A 168 -13.69 -31.85 0.41
CA GLY A 168 -13.21 -32.78 -0.62
C GLY A 168 -12.09 -33.74 -0.22
N SER A 169 -11.56 -33.65 1.01
CA SER A 169 -10.33 -34.40 1.37
C SER A 169 -10.46 -35.32 2.59
N ILE A 170 -11.69 -35.59 3.06
CA ILE A 170 -11.96 -36.61 4.09
C ILE A 170 -12.91 -37.66 3.50
N ARG A 171 -12.43 -38.38 2.48
CA ARG A 171 -12.94 -39.68 2.02
C ARG A 171 -11.85 -40.31 1.16
N ASN A 172 -11.04 -41.14 1.81
CA ASN A 172 -10.23 -42.26 1.28
C ASN A 172 -8.92 -42.35 2.05
N SER A 173 -8.96 -43.03 3.19
CA SER A 173 -7.97 -43.98 3.71
C SER A 173 -8.59 -44.69 4.90
#